data_AF-A0A6I9Q4T3-F1
#
_entry.id   AF-A0A6I9Q4T3-F1
#
_cell.length_a   1.000
_cell.length_b   1.000
_cell.length_c   1.000
_cell.angle_alpha   90.00
_cell.angle_beta   90.00
_cell.angle_gamma   90.00
#
_symmetry.space_group_name_H-M   'P 1'
#
loop_
_entity.id
_entity.type
_entity.pdbx_description
1 polymer ?
#
loop_
_entity_poly.entity_id
_entity_poly.type
_entity_poly.pdbx_seq_one_letter_code
_entity_poly.pdbx_strand_id
1 'polypeptide(L)'
;MSATMTTIVHDTTEAVCLSSEYNLYLKPIAKMTVSVALPQLKLPGKSISNWEVMERVKAMVAPEQFSALRISKSTMDFIRFEGEVENRTVVKSLLSRLDGKSIKLSGFTDVLKVRAVENKVDFPTRHDWDSFFRDAKDMNETLPGERPDTIHMEGIPCRWFSKKDSPFPDRPSEEVLIAVFETFGKVRNVDIPMLDPYREEMLDKNFNTFSFGGHLNFEAYVQYQEYGGFTKAMDTLRSMKLMLKGDDGKAVACNIKVAFDTNKHLSELTLKRRGLERLKLQELERQREEQKRREKEEEERRKDEERKQKEHEEEEKERRKEERIRKRDQKLREKEEKKNMKKVRRQQEEEQKKLQMKIAMEERRLLLAQRNLESIRLIAELLARAKVRHAHNQGSSLRTSRRSGAEKIVSGRIKNNFGTRVKIKIPC
;
A
#
# COMPACT_ATOMS: atom_id res chain seq x y z
N MET A 1 -23.64 -17.64 2.39
CA MET A 1 -24.76 -18.34 1.72
C MET A 1 -24.27 -19.71 1.24
N SER A 2 -25.14 -20.71 1.04
CA SER A 2 -24.73 -21.97 0.41
C SER A 2 -24.85 -21.84 -1.10
N ALA A 3 -23.81 -22.19 -1.85
CA ALA A 3 -23.83 -22.10 -3.31
C ALA A 3 -24.88 -23.06 -3.90
N THR A 4 -25.78 -22.54 -4.74
CA THR A 4 -26.85 -23.32 -5.36
C THR A 4 -26.28 -24.13 -6.52
N MET A 5 -25.87 -25.38 -6.22
CA MET A 5 -25.33 -26.30 -7.21
C MET A 5 -26.23 -26.41 -8.44
N THR A 6 -25.62 -26.21 -9.60
CA THR A 6 -26.25 -26.44 -10.90
C THR A 6 -26.20 -27.94 -11.21
N THR A 7 -27.30 -28.47 -11.72
CA THR A 7 -27.51 -29.89 -12.06
C THR A 7 -27.68 -30.05 -13.56
N ILE A 8 -27.16 -31.13 -14.15
CA ILE A 8 -27.45 -31.48 -15.54
C ILE A 8 -28.91 -31.95 -15.64
N VAL A 9 -29.59 -31.57 -16.71
CA VAL A 9 -30.94 -32.03 -17.06
C VAL A 9 -30.85 -32.85 -18.34
N HIS A 10 -31.38 -34.06 -18.31
CA HIS A 10 -31.43 -35.00 -19.42
C HIS A 10 -32.77 -34.90 -20.17
N ASP A 11 -33.87 -34.62 -19.47
CA ASP A 11 -35.20 -34.42 -20.05
C ASP A 11 -35.72 -33.00 -19.85
N THR A 12 -35.95 -32.28 -20.95
CA THR A 12 -36.47 -30.90 -20.97
C THR A 12 -37.94 -30.78 -21.39
N THR A 13 -38.69 -31.87 -21.50
CA THR A 13 -40.10 -31.89 -21.95
C THR A 13 -41.04 -31.05 -21.08
N GLU A 14 -40.93 -31.16 -19.74
CA GLU A 14 -41.74 -30.35 -18.81
C GLU A 14 -41.27 -28.89 -18.67
N ALA A 15 -40.27 -28.41 -19.44
CA ALA A 15 -39.70 -27.07 -19.28
C ALA A 15 -40.47 -25.97 -20.03
N VAL A 16 -40.95 -24.97 -19.29
CA VAL A 16 -41.64 -23.78 -19.81
C VAL A 16 -40.62 -22.70 -20.17
N CYS A 17 -40.79 -21.99 -21.28
CA CYS A 17 -39.89 -20.87 -21.63
C CYS A 17 -40.13 -19.66 -20.70
N LEU A 18 -39.03 -19.08 -20.18
CA LEU A 18 -39.05 -17.85 -19.39
C LEU A 18 -38.62 -16.65 -20.25
N SER A 19 -37.47 -16.78 -20.93
CA SER A 19 -37.02 -15.87 -21.97
C SER A 19 -36.21 -16.63 -23.02
N SER A 20 -36.67 -16.58 -24.27
CA SER A 20 -36.00 -17.21 -25.41
C SER A 20 -34.68 -16.52 -25.78
N GLU A 21 -34.59 -15.19 -25.58
CA GLU A 21 -33.39 -14.41 -25.90
C GLU A 21 -32.17 -14.85 -25.08
N TYR A 22 -32.39 -15.20 -23.81
CA TYR A 22 -31.34 -15.62 -22.87
C TYR A 22 -31.28 -17.15 -22.68
N ASN A 23 -32.00 -17.92 -23.51
CA ASN A 23 -32.14 -19.38 -23.39
C ASN A 23 -32.60 -19.85 -21.99
N LEU A 24 -33.41 -19.05 -21.29
CA LEU A 24 -33.89 -19.31 -19.93
C LEU A 24 -35.28 -19.94 -19.94
N TYR A 25 -35.44 -20.94 -19.07
CA TYR A 25 -36.62 -21.79 -18.92
C TYR A 25 -36.88 -22.06 -17.43
N LEU A 26 -38.11 -22.44 -17.10
CA LEU A 26 -38.50 -22.97 -15.79
C LEU A 26 -38.85 -24.45 -15.95
N LYS A 27 -38.15 -25.34 -15.24
CA LYS A 27 -38.50 -26.77 -15.14
C LYS A 27 -39.18 -27.02 -13.78
N PRO A 28 -40.29 -27.77 -13.73
CA PRO A 28 -40.90 -28.18 -12.47
C PRO A 28 -39.91 -28.83 -11.50
N ILE A 29 -39.97 -28.44 -10.24
CA ILE A 29 -39.38 -29.23 -9.16
C ILE A 29 -40.35 -30.37 -8.86
N ALA A 30 -39.81 -31.58 -8.85
CA ALA A 30 -40.51 -32.83 -8.60
C ALA A 30 -39.72 -33.60 -7.54
N LYS A 31 -40.14 -33.50 -6.27
CA LYS A 31 -39.45 -34.07 -5.11
C LYS A 31 -40.36 -34.96 -4.29
N MET A 32 -39.78 -35.97 -3.64
CA MET A 32 -40.48 -36.82 -2.68
C MET A 32 -39.64 -37.16 -1.46
N THR A 33 -40.30 -37.33 -0.32
CA THR A 33 -39.74 -37.96 0.87
C THR A 33 -40.04 -39.45 0.81
N VAL A 34 -39.02 -40.30 0.95
CA VAL A 34 -39.17 -41.75 1.16
C VAL A 34 -38.67 -42.08 2.56
N SER A 35 -39.55 -42.53 3.45
CA SER A 35 -39.20 -42.98 4.80
C SER A 35 -39.35 -44.49 4.91
N VAL A 36 -38.26 -45.18 5.25
CA VAL A 36 -38.22 -46.63 5.48
C VAL A 36 -38.13 -46.87 6.98
N ALA A 37 -39.15 -47.51 7.56
CA ALA A 37 -39.16 -47.88 8.97
C ALA A 37 -38.24 -49.08 9.23
N LEU A 38 -37.35 -48.94 10.21
CA LEU A 38 -36.45 -49.99 10.67
C LEU A 38 -37.10 -50.82 11.79
N PRO A 39 -36.67 -52.08 12.01
CA PRO A 39 -37.18 -52.91 13.09
C PRO A 39 -36.34 -52.71 14.36
N GLN A 40 -36.96 -52.86 15.54
CA GLN A 40 -36.20 -52.90 16.80
C GLN A 40 -35.37 -54.19 16.85
N LEU A 41 -34.06 -54.06 16.59
CA LEU A 41 -33.14 -55.18 16.44
C LEU A 41 -32.91 -55.91 17.77
N LYS A 42 -33.60 -57.03 17.97
CA LYS A 42 -33.54 -57.87 19.19
C LYS A 42 -32.21 -58.60 19.41
N LEU A 43 -31.27 -58.51 18.46
CA LEU A 43 -29.98 -59.20 18.50
C LEU A 43 -28.84 -58.16 18.51
N PRO A 44 -28.03 -58.08 19.59
CA PRO A 44 -26.90 -57.17 19.63
C PRO A 44 -25.86 -57.54 18.55
N GLY A 45 -25.20 -56.53 17.97
CA GLY A 45 -24.17 -56.70 16.95
C GLY A 45 -24.67 -56.81 15.50
N LYS A 46 -25.97 -56.97 15.25
CA LYS A 46 -26.54 -56.75 13.91
C LYS A 46 -26.90 -55.27 13.72
N SER A 47 -26.64 -54.74 12.52
CA SER A 47 -27.03 -53.40 12.09
C SER A 47 -27.52 -53.43 10.64
N ILE A 48 -28.39 -52.49 10.27
CA ILE A 48 -28.89 -52.32 8.90
C ILE A 48 -28.06 -51.24 8.20
N SER A 49 -27.56 -51.55 7.00
CA SER A 49 -26.80 -50.58 6.21
C SER A 49 -27.73 -49.60 5.49
N ASN A 50 -27.49 -48.30 5.69
CA ASN A 50 -28.19 -47.24 4.96
C ASN A 50 -28.03 -47.37 3.43
N TRP A 51 -26.89 -47.91 2.98
CA TRP A 51 -26.64 -48.17 1.56
C TRP A 51 -27.46 -49.35 1.04
N GLU A 52 -27.57 -50.46 1.78
CA GLU A 52 -28.43 -51.59 1.34
C GLU A 52 -29.89 -51.13 1.20
N VAL A 53 -30.40 -50.37 2.16
CA VAL A 53 -31.76 -49.81 2.10
C VAL A 53 -31.92 -48.86 0.91
N MET A 54 -30.92 -48.02 0.61
CA MET A 54 -30.94 -47.15 -0.57
C MET A 54 -31.00 -47.96 -1.88
N GLU A 55 -30.18 -49.00 -2.03
CA GLU A 55 -30.21 -49.85 -3.23
C GLU A 55 -31.52 -50.62 -3.37
N ARG A 56 -32.15 -51.06 -2.26
CA ARG A 56 -33.50 -51.63 -2.33
C ARG A 56 -34.55 -50.60 -2.77
N VAL A 57 -34.47 -49.35 -2.30
CA VAL A 57 -35.36 -48.26 -2.76
C VAL A 57 -35.16 -47.97 -4.25
N LYS A 58 -33.92 -47.98 -4.77
CA LYS A 58 -33.64 -47.87 -6.21
C LYS A 58 -34.22 -49.05 -7.01
N ALA A 59 -34.01 -50.28 -6.53
CA ALA A 59 -34.54 -51.48 -7.18
C ALA A 59 -36.08 -51.50 -7.24
N MET A 60 -36.75 -50.92 -6.23
CA MET A 60 -38.22 -50.80 -6.21
C MET A 60 -38.79 -49.84 -7.27
N VAL A 61 -37.99 -48.90 -7.81
CA VAL A 61 -38.44 -47.91 -8.81
C VAL A 61 -38.04 -48.25 -10.25
N ALA A 62 -37.03 -49.11 -10.47
CA ALA A 62 -36.56 -49.50 -11.80
C ALA A 62 -37.71 -50.04 -12.71
N PRO A 63 -37.81 -49.64 -14.00
CA PRO A 63 -36.80 -48.96 -14.80
C PRO A 63 -36.69 -47.44 -14.57
N GLU A 64 -37.64 -46.83 -13.86
CA GLU A 64 -37.61 -45.41 -13.51
C GLU A 64 -36.55 -45.14 -12.44
N GLN A 65 -36.02 -43.93 -12.39
CA GLN A 65 -34.86 -43.58 -11.55
C GLN A 65 -35.03 -42.21 -10.89
N PHE A 66 -34.32 -42.01 -9.78
CA PHE A 66 -34.15 -40.71 -9.15
C PHE A 66 -33.00 -39.95 -9.80
N SER A 67 -33.21 -38.69 -10.19
CA SER A 67 -32.14 -37.80 -10.66
C SER A 67 -31.14 -37.49 -9.54
N ALA A 68 -31.62 -37.44 -8.29
CA ALA A 68 -30.80 -37.45 -7.09
C ALA A 68 -31.54 -38.14 -5.94
N LEU A 69 -30.85 -38.98 -5.15
CA LEU A 69 -31.40 -39.63 -3.96
C LEU A 69 -30.42 -39.47 -2.79
N ARG A 70 -30.77 -38.66 -1.80
CA ARG A 70 -29.92 -38.37 -0.63
C ARG A 70 -30.57 -38.79 0.68
N ILE A 71 -29.76 -39.17 1.66
CA ILE A 71 -30.25 -39.39 3.03
C ILE A 71 -30.48 -38.01 3.67
N SER A 72 -31.72 -37.74 4.06
CA SER A 72 -32.15 -36.53 4.78
C SER A 72 -32.05 -36.71 6.29
N LYS A 73 -32.39 -37.89 6.82
CA LYS A 73 -32.24 -38.25 8.24
C LYS A 73 -32.08 -39.76 8.41
N SER A 74 -31.30 -40.17 9.41
CA SER A 74 -31.18 -41.58 9.83
C SER A 74 -31.35 -41.64 11.35
N THR A 75 -32.18 -42.58 11.85
CA THR A 75 -32.30 -42.92 13.27
C THR A 75 -32.26 -44.44 13.43
N MET A 76 -32.44 -44.95 14.65
CA MET A 76 -32.60 -46.40 14.89
C MET A 76 -33.95 -46.93 14.38
N ASP A 77 -34.95 -46.06 14.26
CA ASP A 77 -36.34 -46.40 13.94
C ASP A 77 -36.70 -46.16 12.46
N PHE A 78 -36.00 -45.26 11.76
CA PHE A 78 -36.21 -45.02 10.33
C PHE A 78 -35.01 -44.41 9.60
N ILE A 79 -34.96 -44.65 8.29
CA ILE A 79 -34.13 -43.90 7.34
C ILE A 79 -35.05 -43.08 6.45
N ARG A 80 -34.79 -41.78 6.35
CA ARG A 80 -35.53 -40.85 5.48
C ARG A 80 -34.61 -40.38 4.36
N PHE A 81 -35.03 -40.64 3.13
CA PHE A 81 -34.43 -40.15 1.91
C PHE A 81 -35.24 -38.97 1.35
N GLU A 82 -34.54 -38.02 0.73
CA GLU A 82 -35.12 -37.04 -0.19
C GLU A 82 -34.71 -37.45 -1.60
N GLY A 83 -35.70 -37.72 -2.45
CA GLY A 83 -35.52 -38.03 -3.87
C GLY A 83 -35.97 -36.86 -4.72
N GLU A 84 -35.12 -36.40 -5.63
CA GLU A 84 -35.51 -35.54 -6.76
C GLU A 84 -35.67 -36.42 -8.00
N VAL A 85 -36.76 -36.17 -8.74
CA VAL A 85 -37.22 -36.93 -9.90
C VAL A 85 -37.28 -35.97 -11.08
N GLU A 86 -37.02 -36.44 -12.30
CA GLU A 86 -36.84 -35.52 -13.42
C GLU A 86 -38.14 -34.87 -13.90
N ASN A 87 -39.28 -35.58 -13.80
CA ASN A 87 -40.58 -35.15 -14.28
C ASN A 87 -41.69 -35.43 -13.24
N ARG A 88 -42.71 -34.58 -13.16
CA ARG A 88 -43.88 -34.76 -12.27
C ARG A 88 -44.74 -35.97 -12.64
N THR A 89 -44.74 -36.38 -13.90
CA THR A 89 -45.40 -37.62 -14.34
C THR A 89 -44.83 -38.85 -13.62
N VAL A 90 -43.50 -38.98 -13.59
CA VAL A 90 -42.75 -40.09 -12.98
C VAL A 90 -42.93 -40.15 -11.46
N VAL A 91 -43.09 -39.00 -10.78
CA VAL A 91 -43.39 -38.96 -9.32
C VAL A 91 -44.60 -39.81 -8.96
N LYS A 92 -45.68 -39.77 -9.76
CA LYS A 92 -46.91 -40.54 -9.49
C LYS A 92 -46.69 -42.05 -9.61
N SER A 93 -45.88 -42.49 -10.59
CA SER A 93 -45.50 -43.89 -10.72
C SER A 93 -44.67 -44.34 -9.52
N LEU A 94 -43.59 -43.61 -9.20
CA LEU A 94 -42.72 -43.88 -8.06
C LEU A 94 -43.49 -43.97 -6.73
N LEU A 95 -44.45 -43.07 -6.48
CA LEU A 95 -45.31 -43.14 -5.29
C LEU A 95 -46.11 -44.44 -5.23
N SER A 96 -46.76 -44.86 -6.32
CA SER A 96 -47.53 -46.11 -6.39
C SER A 96 -46.70 -47.37 -6.15
N ARG A 97 -45.39 -47.27 -6.42
CA ARG A 97 -44.37 -48.32 -6.28
C ARG A 97 -43.64 -48.30 -4.94
N LEU A 98 -43.79 -47.26 -4.14
CA LEU A 98 -43.08 -47.08 -2.86
C LEU A 98 -44.01 -46.98 -1.65
N ASP A 99 -45.11 -46.20 -1.71
CA ASP A 99 -45.95 -46.01 -0.52
C ASP A 99 -46.73 -47.29 -0.16
N GLY A 100 -46.72 -47.62 1.13
CA GLY A 100 -47.35 -48.84 1.66
C GLY A 100 -46.67 -50.14 1.23
N LYS A 101 -45.53 -50.09 0.54
CA LYS A 101 -44.75 -51.27 0.14
C LYS A 101 -43.74 -51.67 1.23
N SER A 102 -43.01 -52.75 0.96
CA SER A 102 -42.21 -53.46 1.95
C SER A 102 -40.87 -53.93 1.37
N ILE A 103 -39.78 -53.70 2.12
CA ILE A 103 -38.43 -54.18 1.80
C ILE A 103 -38.06 -55.34 2.73
N LYS A 104 -37.54 -56.44 2.18
CA LYS A 104 -36.93 -57.54 2.93
C LYS A 104 -35.42 -57.60 2.68
N LEU A 105 -34.63 -57.34 3.72
CA LEU A 105 -33.16 -57.41 3.67
C LEU A 105 -32.66 -58.84 3.83
N SER A 106 -31.39 -59.10 3.47
CA SER A 106 -30.78 -60.41 3.71
C SER A 106 -30.38 -60.55 5.18
N GLY A 107 -30.53 -61.74 5.78
CA GLY A 107 -30.15 -62.00 7.17
C GLY A 107 -31.04 -61.37 8.25
N PHE A 108 -32.17 -60.75 7.87
CA PHE A 108 -33.21 -60.23 8.77
C PHE A 108 -34.55 -60.93 8.52
N THR A 109 -35.29 -61.19 9.60
CA THR A 109 -36.66 -61.75 9.58
C THR A 109 -37.72 -60.68 9.34
N ASP A 110 -37.50 -59.50 9.90
CA ASP A 110 -38.45 -58.39 9.90
C ASP A 110 -38.50 -57.69 8.54
N VAL A 111 -39.66 -57.10 8.23
CA VAL A 111 -39.95 -56.46 6.95
C VAL A 111 -40.05 -54.96 7.14
N LEU A 112 -39.22 -54.21 6.41
CA LEU A 112 -39.15 -52.75 6.51
C LEU A 112 -40.32 -52.13 5.76
N LYS A 113 -41.15 -51.33 6.44
CA LYS A 113 -42.29 -50.65 5.81
C LYS A 113 -41.81 -49.36 5.14
N VAL A 114 -42.17 -49.18 3.87
CA VAL A 114 -41.86 -47.99 3.09
C VAL A 114 -43.07 -47.06 3.08
N ARG A 115 -42.84 -45.78 3.37
CA ARG A 115 -43.78 -44.69 3.14
C ARG A 115 -43.18 -43.66 2.20
N ALA A 116 -43.93 -43.19 1.21
CA ALA A 116 -43.48 -42.21 0.23
C ALA A 116 -44.52 -41.10 0.03
N VAL A 117 -44.08 -39.85 -0.04
CA VAL A 117 -44.93 -38.66 -0.13
C VAL A 117 -44.29 -37.63 -1.08
N GLU A 118 -45.06 -37.06 -2.00
CA GLU A 118 -44.62 -35.92 -2.83
C GLU A 118 -44.44 -34.68 -1.95
N ASN A 119 -43.25 -34.08 -2.01
CA ASN A 119 -42.93 -32.85 -1.31
C ASN A 119 -43.30 -31.67 -2.22
N LYS A 120 -44.29 -30.87 -1.82
CA LYS A 120 -44.39 -29.49 -2.31
C LYS A 120 -43.18 -28.71 -1.81
N VAL A 121 -42.60 -27.88 -2.66
CA VAL A 121 -41.54 -26.95 -2.23
C VAL A 121 -42.19 -25.85 -1.39
N ASP A 122 -41.58 -25.54 -0.25
CA ASP A 122 -42.02 -24.44 0.60
C ASP A 122 -41.88 -23.11 -0.15
N PHE A 123 -42.98 -22.35 -0.22
CA PHE A 123 -43.12 -21.19 -1.11
C PHE A 123 -44.33 -20.35 -0.69
N PRO A 124 -44.24 -19.01 -0.60
CA PRO A 124 -45.34 -18.16 -0.18
C PRO A 124 -46.65 -18.37 -0.96
N THR A 125 -47.72 -18.56 -0.21
CA THR A 125 -49.09 -18.56 -0.74
C THR A 125 -49.62 -17.13 -0.81
N ARG A 126 -50.69 -16.93 -1.58
CA ARG A 126 -51.36 -15.64 -1.67
C ARG A 126 -51.85 -15.13 -0.31
N HIS A 127 -52.25 -16.03 0.59
CA HIS A 127 -52.67 -15.65 1.94
C HIS A 127 -51.53 -15.05 2.76
N ASP A 128 -50.28 -15.49 2.55
CA ASP A 128 -49.14 -15.07 3.37
C ASP A 128 -48.73 -13.63 3.05
N TRP A 129 -48.76 -13.21 1.77
CA TRP A 129 -48.50 -11.82 1.41
C TRP A 129 -49.72 -10.92 1.60
N ASP A 130 -50.94 -11.36 1.23
CA ASP A 130 -52.17 -10.57 1.42
C ASP A 130 -52.54 -10.41 2.93
N SER A 131 -51.95 -11.22 3.83
CA SER A 131 -52.01 -11.00 5.29
C SER A 131 -50.89 -10.11 5.80
N PHE A 132 -49.64 -10.38 5.42
CA PHE A 132 -48.49 -9.58 5.85
C PHE A 132 -48.68 -8.08 5.57
N PHE A 133 -49.04 -7.69 4.34
CA PHE A 133 -49.15 -6.26 4.00
C PHE A 133 -50.35 -5.56 4.65
N ARG A 134 -51.45 -6.29 4.88
CA ARG A 134 -52.64 -5.77 5.58
C ARG A 134 -52.41 -5.57 7.07
N ASP A 135 -51.67 -6.49 7.71
CA ASP A 135 -51.50 -6.51 9.16
C ASP A 135 -50.23 -5.75 9.61
N ALA A 136 -49.33 -5.41 8.69
CA ALA A 136 -48.11 -4.63 8.94
C ALA A 136 -48.40 -3.12 9.13
N LYS A 137 -48.40 -2.67 10.38
CA LYS A 137 -48.74 -1.30 10.80
C LYS A 137 -47.86 -0.18 10.23
N ASP A 138 -46.69 -0.50 9.70
CA ASP A 138 -45.76 0.47 9.12
C ASP A 138 -45.78 0.49 7.59
N MET A 139 -46.51 -0.40 6.92
CA MET A 139 -46.65 -0.46 5.46
C MET A 139 -47.78 0.43 4.95
N ASN A 140 -47.68 0.91 3.71
CA ASN A 140 -48.75 1.65 3.02
C ASN A 140 -48.98 1.11 1.60
N GLU A 141 -50.10 0.41 1.40
CA GLU A 141 -50.49 -0.22 0.12
C GLU A 141 -50.52 0.75 -1.09
N THR A 142 -50.65 2.06 -0.86
CA THR A 142 -50.62 3.06 -1.95
C THR A 142 -49.21 3.30 -2.50
N LEU A 143 -48.17 3.02 -1.72
CA LEU A 143 -46.76 3.29 -2.07
C LEU A 143 -46.09 2.10 -2.77
N PRO A 144 -45.28 2.32 -3.81
CA PRO A 144 -44.40 1.28 -4.38
C PRO A 144 -43.47 0.68 -3.32
N GLY A 145 -43.35 -0.65 -3.29
CA GLY A 145 -42.44 -1.34 -2.36
C GLY A 145 -42.89 -1.40 -0.90
N GLU A 146 -44.11 -0.94 -0.58
CA GLU A 146 -44.74 -1.13 0.75
C GLU A 146 -46.02 -1.97 0.64
N ARG A 147 -46.07 -2.84 -0.37
CA ARG A 147 -47.22 -3.62 -0.82
C ARG A 147 -46.75 -4.86 -1.60
N PRO A 148 -47.63 -5.81 -1.95
CA PRO A 148 -47.26 -6.97 -2.77
C PRO A 148 -47.02 -6.59 -4.25
N ASP A 149 -45.96 -5.82 -4.52
CA ASP A 149 -45.47 -5.52 -5.87
C ASP A 149 -44.00 -5.92 -6.11
N THR A 150 -43.28 -6.33 -5.06
CA THR A 150 -41.83 -6.59 -5.11
C THR A 150 -41.52 -8.04 -4.74
N ILE A 151 -40.89 -8.80 -5.66
CA ILE A 151 -40.33 -10.14 -5.39
C ILE A 151 -38.85 -10.03 -5.00
N HIS A 152 -38.42 -10.90 -4.10
CA HIS A 152 -37.02 -11.11 -3.71
C HIS A 152 -36.60 -12.54 -4.09
N MET A 153 -35.41 -12.68 -4.67
CA MET A 153 -34.90 -13.96 -5.19
C MET A 153 -33.45 -14.17 -4.76
N GLU A 154 -33.13 -15.40 -4.32
CA GLU A 154 -31.79 -15.80 -3.86
C GLU A 154 -31.30 -17.03 -4.64
N GLY A 155 -29.98 -17.08 -4.90
CA GLY A 155 -29.32 -18.25 -5.48
C GLY A 155 -29.34 -18.31 -7.02
N ILE A 156 -29.60 -17.19 -7.69
CA ILE A 156 -29.62 -17.10 -9.16
C ILE A 156 -28.17 -17.15 -9.69
N PRO A 157 -27.79 -17.97 -10.69
CA PRO A 157 -26.42 -18.00 -11.20
C PRO A 157 -26.02 -16.74 -11.96
N CYS A 158 -24.88 -16.12 -11.63
CA CYS A 158 -24.45 -14.83 -12.20
C CYS A 158 -24.30 -14.86 -13.73
N ARG A 159 -23.67 -15.93 -14.25
CA ARG A 159 -23.44 -16.15 -15.70
C ARG A 159 -24.72 -16.32 -16.53
N TRP A 160 -25.87 -16.54 -15.90
CA TRP A 160 -27.14 -16.71 -16.60
C TRP A 160 -27.86 -15.37 -16.82
N PHE A 161 -27.38 -14.30 -16.17
CA PHE A 161 -27.92 -12.93 -16.26
C PHE A 161 -26.83 -11.88 -16.60
N SER A 162 -25.63 -12.32 -16.97
CA SER A 162 -24.60 -11.45 -17.55
C SER A 162 -24.96 -11.07 -18.99
N LYS A 163 -24.55 -9.88 -19.45
CA LYS A 163 -24.67 -9.53 -20.88
C LYS A 163 -23.85 -10.50 -21.73
N LYS A 164 -24.36 -10.84 -22.92
CA LYS A 164 -23.60 -11.54 -23.96
C LYS A 164 -22.36 -10.71 -24.31
N ASP A 165 -21.24 -11.39 -24.56
CA ASP A 165 -19.93 -10.80 -24.88
C ASP A 165 -19.37 -9.82 -23.83
N SER A 166 -19.87 -9.87 -22.59
CA SER A 166 -19.35 -9.09 -21.46
C SER A 166 -17.90 -9.47 -21.14
N PRO A 167 -16.98 -8.50 -20.95
CA PRO A 167 -15.63 -8.78 -20.40
C PRO A 167 -15.68 -9.26 -18.93
N PHE A 168 -16.85 -9.17 -18.28
CA PHE A 168 -17.11 -9.70 -16.95
C PHE A 168 -18.29 -10.69 -17.02
N PRO A 169 -18.08 -11.95 -17.45
CA PRO A 169 -19.16 -12.94 -17.58
C PRO A 169 -19.72 -13.38 -16.22
N ASP A 170 -18.94 -13.27 -15.15
CA ASP A 170 -19.39 -13.54 -13.78
C ASP A 170 -20.13 -12.35 -13.11
N ARG A 171 -20.37 -11.25 -13.85
CA ARG A 171 -21.14 -10.10 -13.36
C ARG A 171 -22.56 -10.11 -13.94
N PRO A 172 -23.62 -10.25 -13.12
CA PRO A 172 -24.99 -10.16 -13.61
C PRO A 172 -25.35 -8.72 -14.04
N SER A 173 -26.41 -8.56 -14.81
CA SER A 173 -26.84 -7.28 -15.37
C SER A 173 -28.32 -7.01 -15.09
N GLU A 174 -28.61 -5.81 -14.59
CA GLU A 174 -29.97 -5.34 -14.32
C GLU A 174 -30.83 -5.25 -15.59
N GLU A 175 -30.24 -4.89 -16.74
CA GLU A 175 -30.93 -4.89 -18.05
C GLU A 175 -31.43 -6.28 -18.44
N VAL A 176 -30.59 -7.31 -18.23
CA VAL A 176 -30.95 -8.71 -18.51
C VAL A 176 -32.00 -9.20 -17.52
N LEU A 177 -31.89 -8.82 -16.23
CA LEU A 177 -32.90 -9.13 -15.23
C LEU A 177 -34.26 -8.50 -15.56
N ILE A 178 -34.29 -7.24 -16.01
CA ILE A 178 -35.51 -6.56 -16.48
C ILE A 178 -36.10 -7.33 -17.67
N ALA A 179 -35.32 -7.53 -18.74
CA ALA A 179 -35.79 -8.18 -19.97
C ALA A 179 -36.33 -9.62 -19.74
N VAL A 180 -35.74 -10.36 -18.79
CA VAL A 180 -36.22 -11.71 -18.42
C VAL A 180 -37.50 -11.67 -17.59
N PHE A 181 -37.69 -10.68 -16.70
CA PHE A 181 -38.83 -10.63 -15.78
C PHE A 181 -40.02 -9.77 -16.26
N GLU A 182 -39.83 -8.90 -17.26
CA GLU A 182 -40.95 -8.18 -17.92
C GLU A 182 -41.97 -9.13 -18.59
N THR A 183 -41.59 -10.39 -18.85
CA THR A 183 -42.51 -11.47 -19.25
C THR A 183 -43.70 -11.66 -18.30
N PHE A 184 -43.56 -11.29 -17.02
CA PHE A 184 -44.64 -11.34 -16.03
C PHE A 184 -45.48 -10.06 -16.04
N GLY A 185 -44.85 -8.90 -16.20
CA GLY A 185 -45.50 -7.61 -16.30
C GLY A 185 -44.47 -6.49 -16.24
N LYS A 186 -44.89 -5.26 -16.57
CA LYS A 186 -44.01 -4.11 -16.66
C LYS A 186 -43.28 -3.85 -15.33
N VAL A 187 -41.95 -3.81 -15.37
CA VAL A 187 -41.09 -3.59 -14.19
C VAL A 187 -41.07 -2.10 -13.85
N ARG A 188 -41.01 -1.76 -12.55
CA ARG A 188 -40.81 -0.39 -12.03
C ARG A 188 -39.34 -0.15 -11.71
N ASN A 189 -38.76 -1.04 -10.89
CA ASN A 189 -37.40 -0.96 -10.36
C ASN A 189 -36.82 -2.37 -10.24
N VAL A 190 -35.50 -2.48 -10.32
CA VAL A 190 -34.71 -3.63 -9.86
C VAL A 190 -33.58 -3.16 -8.95
N ASP A 191 -33.01 -4.08 -8.16
CA ASP A 191 -31.73 -3.90 -7.47
C ASP A 191 -31.05 -5.26 -7.39
N ILE A 192 -29.79 -5.32 -7.81
CA ILE A 192 -28.91 -6.47 -7.58
C ILE A 192 -27.84 -6.02 -6.57
N PRO A 193 -28.00 -6.29 -5.26
CA PRO A 193 -27.18 -5.70 -4.20
C PRO A 193 -25.66 -5.87 -4.37
N MET A 194 -25.19 -6.96 -5.00
CA MET A 194 -23.76 -7.19 -5.28
C MET A 194 -23.17 -6.32 -6.40
N LEU A 195 -23.96 -5.48 -7.08
CA LEU A 195 -23.47 -4.54 -8.09
C LEU A 195 -23.09 -3.16 -7.51
N ASP A 196 -23.45 -2.88 -6.25
CA ASP A 196 -23.17 -1.64 -5.53
C ASP A 196 -21.96 -1.81 -4.59
N PRO A 197 -20.77 -1.26 -4.90
CA PRO A 197 -19.56 -1.48 -4.10
C PRO A 197 -19.69 -1.00 -2.65
N TYR A 198 -20.51 0.02 -2.42
CA TYR A 198 -20.71 0.63 -1.10
C TYR A 198 -21.74 -0.14 -0.25
N ARG A 199 -22.31 -1.24 -0.75
CA ARG A 199 -23.41 -1.95 -0.09
C ARG A 199 -23.00 -2.64 1.20
N GLU A 200 -21.75 -3.11 1.30
CA GLU A 200 -21.20 -3.66 2.54
C GLU A 200 -21.00 -2.55 3.59
N GLU A 201 -20.60 -1.34 3.19
CA GLU A 201 -20.41 -0.19 4.09
C GLU A 201 -21.72 0.45 4.58
N MET A 202 -22.82 0.32 3.81
CA MET A 202 -24.17 0.75 4.22
C MET A 202 -24.84 -0.19 5.24
N LEU A 203 -24.31 -1.39 5.43
CA LEU A 203 -24.86 -2.37 6.34
C LEU A 203 -24.02 -2.35 7.63
N ASP A 204 -24.64 -2.05 8.78
CA ASP A 204 -24.01 -2.13 10.13
C ASP A 204 -23.61 -3.56 10.56
N LYS A 205 -23.50 -4.49 9.60
CA LYS A 205 -23.08 -5.88 9.79
C LYS A 205 -21.62 -5.98 9.40
N ASN A 206 -20.77 -6.24 10.39
CA ASN A 206 -19.31 -6.27 10.29
C ASN A 206 -18.75 -7.48 9.50
N PHE A 207 -19.37 -7.83 8.36
CA PHE A 207 -19.16 -9.04 7.59
C PHE A 207 -18.04 -8.85 6.58
N ASN A 208 -16.80 -8.76 7.08
CA ASN A 208 -15.59 -8.76 6.25
C ASN A 208 -15.50 -10.07 5.43
N THR A 209 -16.02 -10.06 4.21
CA THR A 209 -15.86 -11.15 3.24
C THR A 209 -15.77 -10.55 1.84
N PHE A 210 -14.69 -9.80 1.61
CA PHE A 210 -14.28 -9.11 0.39
C PHE A 210 -14.43 -10.01 -0.87
N SER A 211 -15.63 -10.06 -1.44
CA SER A 211 -16.03 -11.11 -2.41
C SER A 211 -15.74 -10.73 -3.86
N PHE A 212 -14.57 -10.12 -4.09
CA PHE A 212 -14.11 -9.61 -5.38
C PHE A 212 -13.88 -10.76 -6.39
N GLY A 213 -14.94 -11.17 -7.08
CA GLY A 213 -14.98 -12.34 -7.99
C GLY A 213 -15.45 -13.66 -7.36
N GLY A 214 -16.00 -13.65 -6.13
CA GLY A 214 -16.38 -14.87 -5.40
C GLY A 214 -17.82 -15.38 -5.62
N HIS A 215 -18.73 -14.53 -6.09
CA HIS A 215 -20.16 -14.87 -6.18
C HIS A 215 -20.51 -15.62 -7.47
N LEU A 216 -20.61 -16.95 -7.39
CA LEU A 216 -21.22 -17.79 -8.44
C LEU A 216 -22.74 -17.54 -8.60
N ASN A 217 -23.39 -17.08 -7.52
CA ASN A 217 -24.82 -16.81 -7.45
C ASN A 217 -25.09 -15.45 -6.79
N PHE A 218 -26.15 -14.77 -7.24
CA PHE A 218 -26.60 -13.48 -6.74
C PHE A 218 -27.98 -13.54 -6.07
N GLU A 219 -28.30 -12.47 -5.34
CA GLU A 219 -29.65 -12.12 -4.88
C GLU A 219 -30.17 -10.91 -5.69
N ALA A 220 -31.48 -10.83 -5.88
CA ALA A 220 -32.10 -9.81 -6.72
C ALA A 220 -33.50 -9.44 -6.25
N TYR A 221 -33.86 -8.17 -6.43
CA TYR A 221 -35.18 -7.63 -6.15
C TYR A 221 -35.79 -7.11 -7.46
N VAL A 222 -37.04 -7.48 -7.74
CA VAL A 222 -37.79 -7.03 -8.92
C VAL A 222 -39.15 -6.49 -8.47
N GLN A 223 -39.38 -5.21 -8.71
CA GLN A 223 -40.63 -4.52 -8.39
C GLN A 223 -41.45 -4.30 -9.66
N TYR A 224 -42.70 -4.71 -9.65
CA TYR A 224 -43.64 -4.53 -10.75
C TYR A 224 -44.42 -3.22 -10.63
N GLN A 225 -44.91 -2.70 -11.77
CA GLN A 225 -45.78 -1.53 -11.75
C GLN A 225 -47.17 -1.85 -11.18
N GLU A 226 -47.64 -3.10 -11.35
CA GLU A 226 -48.98 -3.58 -11.02
C GLU A 226 -48.95 -4.92 -10.27
N TYR A 227 -49.94 -5.15 -9.38
CA TYR A 227 -50.12 -6.41 -8.63
C TYR A 227 -50.22 -7.65 -9.54
N GLY A 228 -50.79 -7.51 -10.74
CA GLY A 228 -50.89 -8.61 -11.71
C GLY A 228 -49.54 -9.17 -12.18
N GLY A 229 -48.52 -8.32 -12.31
CA GLY A 229 -47.16 -8.77 -12.64
C GLY A 229 -46.53 -9.55 -11.49
N PHE A 230 -46.67 -9.04 -10.26
CA PHE A 230 -46.20 -9.71 -9.05
C PHE A 230 -46.87 -11.07 -8.83
N THR A 231 -48.20 -11.17 -8.92
CA THR A 231 -48.91 -12.45 -8.71
C THR A 231 -48.59 -13.45 -9.81
N LYS A 232 -48.54 -13.03 -11.09
CA LYS A 232 -48.14 -13.90 -12.20
C LYS A 232 -46.71 -14.41 -12.03
N ALA A 233 -45.78 -13.58 -11.57
CA ALA A 233 -44.41 -14.02 -11.25
C ALA A 233 -44.40 -15.05 -10.10
N MET A 234 -45.03 -14.73 -8.96
CA MET A 234 -45.09 -15.62 -7.79
C MET A 234 -45.76 -16.96 -8.10
N ASP A 235 -46.88 -16.98 -8.82
CA ASP A 235 -47.57 -18.22 -9.16
C ASP A 235 -46.82 -19.04 -10.23
N THR A 236 -46.11 -18.41 -11.17
CA THR A 236 -45.32 -19.13 -12.19
C THR A 236 -44.01 -19.69 -11.64
N LEU A 237 -43.36 -18.99 -10.70
CA LEU A 237 -42.12 -19.44 -10.05
C LEU A 237 -42.37 -20.52 -8.98
N ARG A 238 -43.61 -20.69 -8.50
CA ARG A 238 -43.96 -21.66 -7.45
C ARG A 238 -43.60 -23.09 -7.85
N SER A 239 -42.73 -23.73 -7.06
CA SER A 239 -42.24 -25.09 -7.30
C SER A 239 -41.59 -25.29 -8.69
N MET A 240 -40.93 -24.25 -9.21
CA MET A 240 -40.06 -24.33 -10.39
C MET A 240 -38.59 -24.15 -10.01
N LYS A 241 -37.69 -24.76 -10.78
CA LYS A 241 -36.25 -24.46 -10.79
C LYS A 241 -35.88 -23.79 -12.12
N LEU A 242 -34.96 -22.84 -12.06
CA LEU A 242 -34.49 -22.15 -13.25
C LEU A 242 -33.58 -23.09 -14.06
N MET A 243 -33.69 -23.04 -15.39
CA MET A 243 -32.95 -23.89 -16.31
C MET A 243 -32.43 -23.08 -17.50
N LEU A 244 -31.13 -23.20 -17.79
CA LEU A 244 -30.50 -22.69 -19.00
C LEU A 244 -30.38 -23.83 -20.02
N LYS A 245 -30.65 -23.55 -21.30
CA LYS A 245 -30.25 -24.41 -22.42
C LYS A 245 -28.99 -23.82 -23.06
N GLY A 246 -27.89 -24.59 -23.09
CA GLY A 246 -26.66 -24.22 -23.76
C GLY A 246 -26.73 -24.46 -25.26
N ASP A 247 -25.94 -23.69 -26.02
CA ASP A 247 -25.85 -23.83 -27.49
C ASP A 247 -25.19 -25.15 -27.93
N ASP A 248 -24.57 -25.86 -26.98
CA ASP A 248 -24.06 -27.24 -27.13
C ASP A 248 -25.14 -28.33 -26.97
N GLY A 249 -26.41 -27.92 -26.88
CA GLY A 249 -27.57 -28.79 -26.72
C GLY A 249 -27.79 -29.33 -25.30
N LYS A 250 -26.91 -29.04 -24.34
CA LYS A 250 -27.07 -29.49 -22.95
C LYS A 250 -28.02 -28.55 -22.19
N ALA A 251 -28.80 -29.11 -21.27
CA ALA A 251 -29.60 -28.34 -20.35
C ALA A 251 -29.06 -28.46 -18.92
N VAL A 252 -29.10 -27.36 -18.18
CA VAL A 252 -28.63 -27.29 -16.79
C VAL A 252 -29.61 -26.50 -15.93
N ALA A 253 -29.91 -26.97 -14.72
CA ALA A 253 -30.89 -26.36 -13.83
C ALA A 253 -30.34 -26.09 -12.42
N CYS A 254 -30.73 -24.96 -11.84
CA CYS A 254 -30.43 -24.57 -10.46
C CYS A 254 -31.72 -24.30 -9.68
N ASN A 255 -31.77 -24.76 -8.43
CA ASN A 255 -32.84 -24.36 -7.53
C ASN A 255 -32.62 -22.90 -7.11
N ILE A 256 -33.64 -22.06 -7.29
CA ILE A 256 -33.69 -20.68 -6.79
C ILE A 256 -34.68 -20.61 -5.62
N LYS A 257 -34.46 -19.69 -4.68
CA LYS A 257 -35.41 -19.36 -3.61
C LYS A 257 -36.10 -18.05 -3.99
N VAL A 258 -37.42 -18.00 -3.83
CA VAL A 258 -38.25 -16.83 -4.18
C VAL A 258 -39.15 -16.50 -3.00
N ALA A 259 -39.24 -15.22 -2.67
CA ALA A 259 -40.10 -14.65 -1.64
C ALA A 259 -40.71 -13.33 -2.12
N PHE A 260 -41.66 -12.80 -1.36
CA PHE A 260 -42.05 -11.39 -1.47
C PHE A 260 -41.15 -10.54 -0.56
N ASP A 261 -40.95 -9.28 -0.90
CA ASP A 261 -40.20 -8.35 -0.04
C ASP A 261 -40.98 -8.00 1.23
N THR A 262 -40.29 -8.00 2.36
CA THR A 262 -40.81 -7.64 3.69
C THR A 262 -40.08 -6.45 4.31
N ASN A 263 -39.02 -5.95 3.68
CA ASN A 263 -38.12 -4.93 4.23
C ASN A 263 -38.20 -3.55 3.55
N LYS A 264 -39.11 -3.40 2.56
CA LYS A 264 -39.30 -2.18 1.76
C LYS A 264 -38.08 -1.82 0.91
N HIS A 265 -37.40 -2.84 0.38
CA HIS A 265 -36.11 -2.74 -0.29
C HIS A 265 -36.10 -1.83 -1.52
N LEU A 266 -37.24 -1.72 -2.21
CA LEU A 266 -37.47 -0.87 -3.38
C LEU A 266 -38.55 0.21 -3.13
N SER A 267 -38.78 0.60 -1.87
CA SER A 267 -39.56 1.81 -1.56
C SER A 267 -38.76 3.08 -1.80
N GLU A 268 -39.44 4.19 -2.07
CA GLU A 268 -38.75 5.47 -2.27
C GLU A 268 -37.89 5.89 -1.07
N LEU A 269 -38.32 5.56 0.15
CA LEU A 269 -37.61 5.94 1.38
C LEU A 269 -36.28 5.20 1.52
N THR A 270 -36.25 3.89 1.26
CA THR A 270 -34.99 3.13 1.34
C THR A 270 -34.08 3.42 0.16
N LEU A 271 -34.63 3.63 -1.05
CA LEU A 271 -33.86 4.04 -2.23
C LEU A 271 -33.20 5.42 -2.04
N LYS A 272 -33.95 6.42 -1.55
CA LYS A 272 -33.40 7.75 -1.24
C LYS A 272 -32.35 7.69 -0.12
N ARG A 273 -32.56 6.86 0.91
CA ARG A 273 -31.57 6.65 1.98
C ARG A 273 -30.27 6.05 1.44
N ARG A 274 -30.33 4.92 0.70
CA ARG A 274 -29.15 4.30 0.08
C ARG A 274 -28.42 5.28 -0.86
N GLY A 275 -29.15 6.10 -1.61
CA GLY A 275 -28.57 7.14 -2.47
C GLY A 275 -27.78 8.21 -1.71
N LEU A 276 -28.34 8.73 -0.61
CA LEU A 276 -27.65 9.70 0.25
C LEU A 276 -26.43 9.09 0.98
N GLU A 277 -26.54 7.84 1.43
CA GLU A 277 -25.43 7.09 2.03
C GLU A 277 -24.30 6.88 1.00
N ARG A 278 -24.63 6.51 -0.25
CA ARG A 278 -23.64 6.32 -1.32
C ARG A 278 -22.89 7.62 -1.64
N LEU A 279 -23.59 8.74 -1.77
CA LEU A 279 -23.00 10.05 -2.00
C LEU A 279 -22.07 10.48 -0.85
N LYS A 280 -22.45 10.19 0.39
CA LYS A 280 -21.63 10.49 1.57
C LYS A 280 -20.33 9.67 1.60
N LEU A 281 -20.38 8.39 1.21
CA LEU A 281 -19.21 7.52 1.15
C LEU A 281 -18.27 7.92 0.00
N GLN A 282 -18.82 8.20 -1.18
CA GLN A 282 -18.05 8.71 -2.33
C GLN A 282 -17.34 10.04 -2.03
N GLU A 283 -18.00 10.95 -1.31
CA GLU A 283 -17.38 12.21 -0.90
C GLU A 283 -16.27 12.00 0.15
N LEU A 284 -16.45 11.07 1.09
CA LEU A 284 -15.43 10.72 2.08
C LEU A 284 -14.21 10.03 1.44
N GLU A 285 -14.43 9.19 0.44
CA GLU A 285 -13.40 8.56 -0.39
C GLU A 285 -12.60 9.63 -1.15
N ARG A 286 -13.30 10.54 -1.86
CA ARG A 286 -12.70 11.68 -2.57
C ARG A 286 -11.87 12.59 -1.65
N GLN A 287 -12.37 12.88 -0.44
CA GLN A 287 -11.64 13.68 0.56
C GLN A 287 -10.38 12.95 1.07
N ARG A 288 -10.43 11.63 1.27
CA ARG A 288 -9.25 10.82 1.64
C ARG A 288 -8.20 10.79 0.54
N GLU A 289 -8.61 10.65 -0.72
CA GLU A 289 -7.70 10.73 -1.86
C GLU A 289 -7.06 12.12 -1.99
N GLU A 290 -7.85 13.20 -1.85
CA GLU A 290 -7.33 14.56 -1.92
C GLU A 290 -6.39 14.87 -0.74
N GLN A 291 -6.72 14.45 0.48
CA GLN A 291 -5.82 14.58 1.64
C GLN A 291 -4.50 13.84 1.39
N LYS A 292 -4.56 12.56 0.99
CA LYS A 292 -3.38 11.73 0.71
C LYS A 292 -2.52 12.32 -0.42
N ARG A 293 -3.14 12.98 -1.41
CA ARG A 293 -2.46 13.72 -2.46
C ARG A 293 -1.76 14.97 -1.91
N ARG A 294 -2.46 15.79 -1.11
CA ARG A 294 -1.89 16.99 -0.46
C ARG A 294 -0.71 16.64 0.46
N GLU A 295 -0.86 15.60 1.28
CA GLU A 295 0.22 15.08 2.14
C GLU A 295 1.46 14.69 1.32
N LYS A 296 1.28 14.05 0.17
CA LYS A 296 2.38 13.71 -0.75
C LYS A 296 3.02 14.95 -1.39
N GLU A 297 2.21 15.92 -1.85
CA GLU A 297 2.70 17.18 -2.42
C GLU A 297 3.47 18.02 -1.37
N GLU A 298 3.05 18.02 -0.11
CA GLU A 298 3.78 18.63 1.01
C GLU A 298 5.06 17.86 1.37
N GLU A 299 5.06 16.53 1.36
CA GLU A 299 6.25 15.73 1.63
C GLU A 299 7.31 15.91 0.53
N GLU A 300 6.89 16.03 -0.74
CA GLU A 300 7.75 16.32 -1.89
C GLU A 300 8.31 17.74 -1.84
N ARG A 301 7.47 18.75 -1.55
CA ARG A 301 7.94 20.13 -1.28
C ARG A 301 8.97 20.18 -0.15
N ARG A 302 8.73 19.50 0.97
CA ARG A 302 9.65 19.48 2.11
C ARG A 302 10.99 18.86 1.74
N LYS A 303 11.01 17.82 0.90
CA LYS A 303 12.25 17.21 0.37
C LYS A 303 13.01 18.17 -0.56
N ASP A 304 12.32 18.94 -1.38
CA ASP A 304 12.96 19.93 -2.27
C ASP A 304 13.43 21.19 -1.53
N GLU A 305 12.72 21.62 -0.48
CA GLU A 305 13.19 22.66 0.44
C GLU A 305 14.43 22.18 1.22
N GLU A 306 14.47 20.93 1.68
CA GLU A 306 15.65 20.33 2.32
C GLU A 306 16.85 20.19 1.35
N ARG A 307 16.60 19.84 0.08
CA ARG A 307 17.63 19.82 -0.98
C ARG A 307 18.24 21.20 -1.21
N LYS A 308 17.41 22.21 -1.47
CA LYS A 308 17.85 23.60 -1.70
C LYS A 308 18.61 24.16 -0.49
N GLN A 309 18.18 23.81 0.72
CA GLN A 309 18.88 24.23 1.94
C GLN A 309 20.27 23.59 2.04
N LYS A 310 20.44 22.32 1.65
CA LYS A 310 21.75 21.65 1.59
C LYS A 310 22.64 22.23 0.49
N GLU A 311 22.10 22.45 -0.71
CA GLU A 311 22.80 23.10 -1.83
C GLU A 311 23.34 24.48 -1.41
N HIS A 312 22.50 25.31 -0.78
CA HIS A 312 22.91 26.62 -0.27
C HIS A 312 23.93 26.51 0.89
N GLU A 313 23.84 25.49 1.75
CA GLU A 313 24.83 25.29 2.81
C GLU A 313 26.18 24.81 2.24
N GLU A 314 26.19 24.03 1.16
CA GLU A 314 27.39 23.63 0.43
C GLU A 314 28.03 24.78 -0.34
N GLU A 315 27.23 25.64 -1.00
CA GLU A 315 27.72 26.89 -1.58
C GLU A 315 28.33 27.82 -0.53
N GLU A 316 27.68 28.01 0.63
CA GLU A 316 28.25 28.76 1.76
C GLU A 316 29.58 28.16 2.23
N LYS A 317 29.69 26.83 2.31
CA LYS A 317 30.93 26.13 2.67
C LYS A 317 32.03 26.36 1.62
N GLU A 318 31.74 26.32 0.33
CA GLU A 318 32.72 26.61 -0.72
C GLU A 318 33.15 28.08 -0.75
N ARG A 319 32.19 29.03 -0.69
CA ARG A 319 32.48 30.47 -0.60
C ARG A 319 33.40 30.77 0.61
N ARG A 320 33.16 30.14 1.77
CA ARG A 320 34.01 30.22 2.96
C ARG A 320 35.37 29.52 2.80
N LYS A 321 35.50 28.45 2.01
CA LYS A 321 36.79 27.82 1.68
C LYS A 321 37.62 28.73 0.78
N GLU A 322 37.03 29.25 -0.30
CA GLU A 322 37.67 30.21 -1.21
C GLU A 322 38.19 31.45 -0.46
N GLU A 323 37.36 32.07 0.38
CA GLU A 323 37.76 33.29 1.10
C GLU A 323 38.94 33.02 2.04
N ARG A 324 38.97 31.85 2.70
CA ARG A 324 40.10 31.39 3.53
C ARG A 324 41.36 31.14 2.71
N ILE A 325 41.25 30.65 1.48
CA ILE A 325 42.37 30.47 0.55
C ILE A 325 42.91 31.85 0.12
N ARG A 326 42.05 32.76 -0.35
CA ARG A 326 42.42 34.14 -0.75
C ARG A 326 43.12 34.88 0.41
N LYS A 327 42.55 34.84 1.62
CA LYS A 327 43.15 35.42 2.84
C LYS A 327 44.46 34.74 3.28
N ARG A 328 44.72 33.48 2.89
CA ARG A 328 46.00 32.79 3.14
C ARG A 328 47.06 33.21 2.14
N ASP A 329 46.70 33.35 0.86
CA ASP A 329 47.60 33.74 -0.22
C ASP A 329 48.07 35.21 -0.08
N GLN A 330 47.15 36.12 0.23
CA GLN A 330 47.48 37.53 0.53
C GLN A 330 48.48 37.64 1.70
N LYS A 331 48.26 36.87 2.77
CA LYS A 331 49.17 36.78 3.94
C LYS A 331 50.51 36.09 3.65
N LEU A 332 50.66 35.40 2.52
CA LEU A 332 51.96 34.89 2.05
C LEU A 332 52.69 36.00 1.29
N ARG A 333 52.03 36.66 0.33
CA ARG A 333 52.60 37.77 -0.46
C ARG A 333 53.14 38.90 0.43
N GLU A 334 52.34 39.37 1.40
CA GLU A 334 52.79 40.35 2.40
C GLU A 334 54.05 39.93 3.16
N LYS A 335 54.20 38.62 3.47
CA LYS A 335 55.37 38.11 4.20
C LYS A 335 56.61 38.03 3.31
N GLU A 336 56.45 37.88 2.00
CA GLU A 336 57.56 37.92 1.05
C GLU A 336 58.02 39.35 0.79
N GLU A 337 57.10 40.29 0.60
CA GLU A 337 57.40 41.73 0.51
C GLU A 337 58.13 42.23 1.77
N LYS A 338 57.61 41.91 2.97
CA LYS A 338 58.23 42.28 4.26
C LYS A 338 59.60 41.61 4.46
N LYS A 339 59.85 40.42 3.91
CA LYS A 339 61.19 39.80 3.86
C LYS A 339 62.12 40.54 2.89
N ASN A 340 61.63 40.93 1.71
CA ASN A 340 62.43 41.56 0.67
C ASN A 340 62.89 42.97 1.10
N MET A 341 61.98 43.80 1.60
CA MET A 341 62.29 45.11 2.20
C MET A 341 63.34 45.00 3.32
N LYS A 342 63.27 43.95 4.15
CA LYS A 342 64.23 43.71 5.25
C LYS A 342 65.60 43.20 4.77
N LYS A 343 65.73 42.68 3.55
CA LYS A 343 67.04 42.43 2.90
C LYS A 343 67.66 43.73 2.41
N VAL A 344 66.93 44.51 1.61
CA VAL A 344 67.42 45.76 1.00
C VAL A 344 67.96 46.72 2.07
N ARG A 345 67.18 46.95 3.13
CA ARG A 345 67.59 47.83 4.23
C ARG A 345 68.90 47.38 4.93
N ARG A 346 69.14 46.07 5.06
CA ARG A 346 70.38 45.55 5.68
C ARG A 346 71.61 45.83 4.81
N GLN A 347 71.48 45.75 3.49
CA GLN A 347 72.57 46.07 2.57
C GLN A 347 72.95 47.55 2.67
N GLN A 348 71.95 48.45 2.72
CA GLN A 348 72.15 49.88 2.94
C GLN A 348 72.82 50.20 4.29
N GLU A 349 72.41 49.52 5.37
CA GLU A 349 73.03 49.67 6.71
C GLU A 349 74.49 49.18 6.76
N GLU A 350 74.88 48.20 5.93
CA GLU A 350 76.28 47.75 5.80
C GLU A 350 77.14 48.70 4.93
N GLU A 351 76.57 49.25 3.86
CA GLU A 351 77.26 50.21 2.99
C GLU A 351 77.53 51.54 3.70
N GLN A 352 76.57 52.08 4.46
CA GLN A 352 76.77 53.28 5.27
C GLN A 352 77.91 53.11 6.29
N LYS A 353 78.02 51.94 6.94
CA LYS A 353 79.12 51.65 7.88
C LYS A 353 80.48 51.60 7.19
N LYS A 354 80.56 51.00 6.00
CA LYS A 354 81.79 51.02 5.18
C LYS A 354 82.19 52.43 4.76
N LEU A 355 81.22 53.31 4.49
CA LEU A 355 81.46 54.71 4.15
C LEU A 355 81.97 55.52 5.35
N GLN A 356 81.30 55.43 6.51
CA GLN A 356 81.76 56.10 7.75
C GLN A 356 83.19 55.68 8.15
N MET A 357 83.53 54.40 8.02
CA MET A 357 84.86 53.89 8.35
C MET A 357 85.96 54.44 7.45
N LYS A 358 85.64 54.83 6.19
CA LYS A 358 86.59 55.54 5.31
C LYS A 358 86.79 56.98 5.76
N ILE A 359 85.71 57.71 6.03
CA ILE A 359 85.74 59.12 6.44
C ILE A 359 86.63 59.31 7.68
N ALA A 360 86.40 58.51 8.74
CA ALA A 360 87.19 58.59 9.98
C ALA A 360 88.69 58.25 9.79
N MET A 361 89.05 57.46 8.78
CA MET A 361 90.45 57.20 8.42
C MET A 361 91.11 58.41 7.74
N GLU A 362 90.37 59.12 6.89
CA GLU A 362 90.89 60.32 6.20
C GLU A 362 91.00 61.52 7.15
N GLU A 363 90.02 61.76 8.01
CA GLU A 363 90.08 62.79 9.06
C GLU A 363 91.31 62.61 9.96
N ARG A 364 91.55 61.38 10.44
CA ARG A 364 92.73 61.05 11.26
C ARG A 364 94.04 61.30 10.51
N ARG A 365 94.08 61.05 9.21
CA ARG A 365 95.26 61.27 8.36
C ARG A 365 95.52 62.77 8.14
N LEU A 366 94.47 63.56 7.96
CA LEU A 366 94.55 65.02 7.80
C LEU A 366 95.06 65.70 9.08
N LEU A 367 94.51 65.31 10.23
CA LEU A 367 94.85 65.87 11.54
C LEU A 367 96.32 65.59 11.93
N LEU A 368 96.87 64.43 11.56
CA LEU A 368 98.29 64.11 11.72
C LEU A 368 99.20 64.98 10.83
N ALA A 369 98.78 65.25 9.59
CA ALA A 369 99.54 66.14 8.70
C ALA A 369 99.57 67.59 9.21
N GLN A 370 98.44 68.08 9.73
CA GLN A 370 98.29 69.43 10.27
C GLN A 370 99.24 69.68 11.47
N ARG A 371 99.29 68.74 12.44
CA ARG A 371 100.24 68.84 13.57
C ARG A 371 101.72 68.82 13.16
N ASN A 372 102.09 68.10 12.10
CA ASN A 372 103.46 68.13 11.58
C ASN A 372 103.81 69.48 10.92
N LEU A 373 102.84 70.14 10.30
CA LEU A 373 103.02 71.47 9.71
C LEU A 373 103.17 72.56 10.78
N GLU A 374 102.42 72.44 11.87
CA GLU A 374 102.50 73.33 13.04
C GLU A 374 103.82 73.18 13.80
N SER A 375 104.32 71.95 14.01
CA SER A 375 105.59 71.73 14.71
C SER A 375 106.80 72.28 13.94
N ILE A 376 106.80 72.15 12.60
CA ILE A 376 107.84 72.74 11.73
C ILE A 376 107.82 74.27 11.82
N ARG A 377 106.65 74.91 11.79
CA ARG A 377 106.52 76.38 11.95
C ARG A 377 107.03 76.85 13.31
N LEU A 378 106.70 76.14 14.40
CA LEU A 378 107.16 76.48 15.75
C LEU A 378 108.69 76.39 15.88
N ILE A 379 109.31 75.37 15.30
CA ILE A 379 110.79 75.22 15.30
C ILE A 379 111.46 76.34 14.50
N ALA A 380 110.90 76.74 13.36
CA ALA A 380 111.44 77.83 12.55
C ALA A 380 111.42 79.18 13.29
N GLU A 381 110.31 79.52 13.95
CA GLU A 381 110.16 80.76 14.73
C GLU A 381 111.12 80.80 15.94
N LEU A 382 111.31 79.67 16.63
CA LEU A 382 112.26 79.58 17.75
C LEU A 382 113.72 79.76 17.28
N LEU A 383 114.09 79.22 16.12
CA LEU A 383 115.43 79.42 15.54
C LEU A 383 115.66 80.86 15.06
N ALA A 384 114.63 81.54 14.54
CA ALA A 384 114.70 82.96 14.20
C ALA A 384 114.98 83.82 15.45
N ARG A 385 114.23 83.60 16.54
CA ARG A 385 114.43 84.30 17.82
C ARG A 385 115.79 84.00 18.47
N ALA A 386 116.32 82.79 18.30
CA ALA A 386 117.66 82.43 18.78
C ALA A 386 118.78 83.23 18.08
N LYS A 387 118.68 83.45 16.75
CA LYS A 387 119.66 84.27 16.01
C LYS A 387 119.66 85.73 16.48
N VAL A 388 118.50 86.34 16.67
CA VAL A 388 118.40 87.75 17.12
C VAL A 388 119.02 87.97 18.50
N ARG A 389 118.92 86.99 19.41
CA ARG A 389 119.52 87.07 20.75
C ARG A 389 121.05 86.86 20.78
N HIS A 390 121.66 86.32 19.73
CA HIS A 390 123.12 86.08 19.69
C HIS A 390 123.95 87.30 19.25
N ALA A 391 123.31 88.35 18.73
CA ALA A 391 123.96 89.60 18.34
C ALA A 391 123.94 90.67 19.45
N HIS A 392 123.45 90.34 20.65
CA HIS A 392 123.44 91.23 21.81
C HIS A 392 124.20 90.60 22.97
N ASN A 393 125.03 91.41 23.63
CA ASN A 393 125.98 91.08 24.69
C ASN A 393 125.59 89.90 25.60
N GLN A 394 126.42 88.86 25.68
CA GLN A 394 127.50 88.75 26.67
C GLN A 394 127.00 88.94 28.12
N GLY A 395 126.77 87.83 28.82
CA GLY A 395 126.42 87.83 30.25
C GLY A 395 126.30 86.40 30.82
N SER A 396 127.13 86.09 31.82
CA SER A 396 126.96 84.99 32.81
C SER A 396 126.55 83.57 32.35
N SER A 397 127.56 82.70 32.22
CA SER A 397 127.73 81.47 33.03
C SER A 397 126.86 80.19 32.85
N LEU A 398 127.50 79.18 32.23
CA LEU A 398 127.65 77.76 32.64
C LEU A 398 126.45 76.80 32.90
N ARG A 399 126.44 75.73 32.06
CA ARG A 399 126.45 74.26 32.40
C ARG A 399 125.18 73.46 32.79
N THR A 400 124.92 72.41 31.97
CA THR A 400 124.65 70.98 32.34
C THR A 400 123.27 70.57 32.95
N SER A 401 122.73 69.33 32.87
CA SER A 401 123.09 68.07 32.16
C SER A 401 122.03 66.92 32.28
N ARG A 402 121.79 66.15 31.20
CA ARG A 402 121.47 64.67 31.10
C ARG A 402 120.19 64.02 31.71
N ARG A 403 119.66 63.03 30.93
CA ARG A 403 119.14 61.67 31.31
C ARG A 403 117.83 61.53 32.13
N SER A 404 117.12 60.38 32.21
CA SER A 404 116.90 59.22 31.27
C SER A 404 115.95 58.12 31.83
N GLY A 405 115.13 57.48 30.98
CA GLY A 405 114.92 56.00 30.96
C GLY A 405 113.67 55.34 31.63
N ALA A 406 113.61 54.00 31.46
CA ALA A 406 112.77 52.96 32.12
C ALA A 406 111.43 52.47 31.48
N GLU A 407 111.01 51.24 31.85
CA GLU A 407 110.04 50.35 31.15
C GLU A 407 109.07 49.60 32.12
N LYS A 408 108.01 48.92 31.59
CA LYS A 408 107.61 47.47 31.74
C LYS A 408 106.11 47.21 31.38
N ILE A 409 105.67 46.22 30.56
CA ILE A 409 105.30 44.76 30.78
C ILE A 409 104.59 44.42 32.12
N VAL A 410 103.58 43.52 32.24
CA VAL A 410 102.98 42.41 31.40
C VAL A 410 101.41 42.52 31.38
N SER A 411 100.49 41.62 30.96
CA SER A 411 100.36 40.18 30.59
C SER A 411 99.22 40.01 29.53
N GLY A 412 98.58 38.88 29.13
CA GLY A 412 98.52 37.44 29.50
C GLY A 412 97.80 36.60 28.39
N ARG A 413 97.35 35.33 28.59
CA ARG A 413 97.03 34.42 27.43
C ARG A 413 96.08 33.19 27.63
N ILE A 414 95.09 33.04 26.71
CA ILE A 414 94.45 31.84 26.05
C ILE A 414 94.07 30.54 26.83
N LYS A 415 92.88 29.97 26.51
CA LYS A 415 92.63 28.50 26.34
C LYS A 415 91.39 28.19 25.48
N ASN A 416 91.38 27.03 24.78
CA ASN A 416 90.31 26.49 23.91
C ASN A 416 89.94 25.04 24.32
N ASN A 417 88.75 24.53 23.95
CA ASN A 417 88.62 23.14 23.45
C ASN A 417 87.32 22.80 22.67
N PHE A 418 87.28 21.59 22.09
CA PHE A 418 86.31 21.06 21.10
C PHE A 418 84.96 20.51 21.66
N GLY A 419 83.99 20.32 20.76
CA GLY A 419 82.82 19.43 20.95
C GLY A 419 81.97 19.26 19.67
N THR A 420 81.72 18.01 19.22
CA THR A 420 81.09 17.70 17.92
C THR A 420 79.94 16.70 18.04
N ARG A 421 78.82 16.88 17.31
CA ARG A 421 78.03 15.74 16.80
C ARG A 421 77.06 16.09 15.66
N VAL A 422 76.78 15.09 14.83
CA VAL A 422 75.87 15.11 13.67
C VAL A 422 74.72 14.12 13.92
N LYS A 423 73.53 14.39 13.37
CA LYS A 423 72.60 13.32 12.94
C LYS A 423 71.67 13.80 11.82
N ILE A 424 71.60 13.02 10.74
CA ILE A 424 70.69 13.17 9.59
C ILE A 424 69.77 11.94 9.60
N LYS A 425 68.45 12.10 9.40
CA LYS A 425 67.56 10.98 9.05
C LYS A 425 66.19 11.40 8.49
N ILE A 426 66.03 11.30 7.17
CA ILE A 426 64.81 11.21 6.33
C ILE A 426 65.34 10.46 5.06
N PRO A 427 64.60 9.62 4.29
CA PRO A 427 63.15 9.39 4.25
C PRO A 427 62.69 7.92 4.43
N CYS A 428 61.40 7.75 4.74
CA CYS A 428 60.35 7.26 3.84
C CYS A 428 59.02 7.30 4.60
#